data_AF-A0A538CJB0-F1
#
_entry.id   AF-A0A538CJB0-F1
#
_cell.length_a   1.000
_cell.length_b   1.000
_cell.length_c   1.000
_cell.angle_alpha   90.00
_cell.angle_beta   90.00
_cell.angle_gamma   90.00
#
_symmetry.space_group_name_H-M   'P 1'
#
loop_
_entity.id
_entity.type
_entity.pdbx_description
1 polymer ?
#
loop_
_entity_poly.entity_id
_entity_poly.type
_entity_poly.pdbx_seq_one_letter_code
_entity_poly.pdbx_strand_id
1 'polypeptide(L)'
;MMRTTTLILLVAAMLAGCGGAAKPKPVPDVRGERLDVAEARLDARGLQWEEIGGGVFGVVVRSHWYVDDQIPRPGKKATTVRLVVERNCDDRDCD
;
A
#
# COMPACT_ATOMS: atom_id res chain seq x y z
N MET A 1 -55.48 -25.39 19.02
CA MET A 1 -54.89 -26.05 17.82
C MET A 1 -54.38 -24.90 16.95
N MET A 2 -53.10 -24.62 16.71
CA MET A 2 -51.80 -25.30 16.82
C MET A 2 -50.73 -24.31 17.33
N ARG A 3 -49.65 -24.88 17.88
CA ARG A 3 -48.46 -24.23 18.44
C ARG A 3 -47.45 -23.92 17.33
N THR A 4 -46.86 -22.73 17.32
CA THR A 4 -45.66 -22.36 16.54
C THR A 4 -44.86 -21.36 17.36
N THR A 5 -44.08 -21.80 18.35
CA THR A 5 -42.67 -22.26 18.28
C THR A 5 -41.68 -21.14 17.92
N THR A 6 -40.88 -20.84 18.92
CA THR A 6 -39.73 -19.93 19.10
C THR A 6 -38.69 -19.95 17.98
N LEU A 7 -37.83 -18.91 17.98
CA LEU A 7 -36.42 -18.83 17.53
C LEU A 7 -36.12 -18.08 16.21
N ILE A 8 -35.70 -16.82 16.34
CA ILE A 8 -34.60 -16.25 15.52
C ILE A 8 -33.71 -15.37 16.43
N LEU A 9 -32.98 -16.02 17.34
CA LEU A 9 -31.65 -15.55 17.76
C LEU A 9 -30.68 -16.15 16.74
N LEU A 10 -29.90 -15.36 15.98
CA LEU A 10 -28.61 -15.72 15.32
C LEU A 10 -28.21 -14.71 14.23
N VAL A 11 -27.99 -13.43 14.58
CA VAL A 11 -27.28 -12.49 13.70
C VAL A 11 -26.20 -11.75 14.49
N ALA A 12 -25.28 -12.50 15.10
CA ALA A 12 -24.19 -11.93 15.91
C ALA A 12 -22.80 -12.52 15.59
N ALA A 13 -22.59 -13.08 14.39
CA ALA A 13 -21.35 -13.81 14.08
C ALA A 13 -20.70 -13.48 12.72
N MET A 14 -20.99 -12.34 12.08
CA MET A 14 -20.45 -12.03 10.74
C MET A 14 -19.29 -11.03 10.68
N LEU A 15 -18.74 -10.57 11.80
CA LEU A 15 -17.65 -9.58 11.79
C LEU A 15 -16.35 -10.08 12.43
N ALA A 16 -16.11 -11.40 12.40
CA ALA A 16 -14.74 -11.91 12.50
C ALA A 16 -14.04 -11.69 11.15
N GLY A 17 -13.77 -10.43 10.81
CA GLY A 17 -12.83 -10.11 9.74
C GLY A 17 -11.49 -10.75 10.11
N CYS A 18 -11.03 -11.72 9.34
CA CYS A 18 -9.68 -12.28 9.44
C CYS A 18 -8.64 -11.22 9.02
N GLY A 19 -8.49 -10.17 9.83
CA GLY A 19 -7.39 -9.23 9.75
C GLY A 19 -6.17 -9.84 10.41
N GLY A 20 -5.57 -10.86 9.78
CA GLY A 20 -4.25 -11.33 10.20
C GLY A 20 -3.26 -10.17 10.09
N ALA A 21 -2.54 -9.87 11.17
CA ALA A 21 -1.55 -8.79 11.17
C ALA A 21 -0.59 -8.95 9.98
N ALA A 22 -0.39 -7.86 9.21
CA ALA A 22 0.49 -7.87 8.06
C ALA A 22 1.88 -8.34 8.49
N LYS A 23 2.37 -9.42 7.85
CA LYS A 23 3.71 -9.94 8.14
C LYS A 23 4.74 -9.11 7.36
N PRO A 24 5.84 -8.65 7.99
CA PRO A 24 6.90 -7.94 7.29
C PRO A 24 7.50 -8.76 6.14
N LYS A 25 7.67 -8.15 4.97
CA LYS A 25 8.22 -8.77 3.76
C LYS A 25 9.43 -7.98 3.26
N PRO A 26 10.38 -8.62 2.54
CA PRO A 26 11.48 -7.91 1.89
C PRO A 26 10.94 -6.85 0.93
N VAL A 27 11.41 -5.62 1.08
CA VAL A 27 11.02 -4.48 0.26
C VAL A 27 11.81 -4.51 -1.05
N PRO A 28 11.14 -4.45 -2.23
CA PRO A 28 11.81 -4.33 -3.51
C PRO A 28 12.45 -2.94 -3.68
N ASP A 29 13.42 -2.82 -4.59
CA ASP A 29 13.85 -1.51 -5.09
C ASP A 29 12.84 -1.03 -6.14
N VAL A 30 12.31 0.17 -5.92
CA VAL A 30 11.37 0.88 -6.80
C VAL A 30 11.84 2.31 -7.07
N ARG A 31 13.05 2.69 -6.63
CA ARG A 31 13.63 4.00 -6.96
C ARG A 31 13.81 4.13 -8.47
N GLY A 32 13.60 5.34 -8.98
CA GLY A 32 13.57 5.65 -10.41
C GLY A 32 12.34 5.13 -11.15
N GLU A 33 11.45 4.36 -10.52
CA GLU A 33 10.23 3.90 -11.17
C GLU A 33 9.18 5.00 -11.19
N ARG A 34 8.38 5.00 -12.26
CA ARG A 34 7.17 5.79 -12.34
C ARG A 34 6.23 5.36 -11.19
N LEU A 35 5.62 6.33 -10.50
CA LEU A 35 4.93 6.07 -9.24
C LEU A 35 3.82 5.02 -9.36
N ASP A 36 3.04 5.04 -10.44
CA ASP A 36 2.00 4.04 -10.71
C ASP A 36 2.55 2.61 -10.89
N VAL A 37 3.77 2.47 -11.44
CA VAL A 37 4.46 1.18 -11.56
C VAL A 37 4.99 0.71 -10.20
N ALA A 38 5.56 1.63 -9.41
CA ALA A 38 6.07 1.34 -8.08
C ALA A 38 4.94 0.87 -7.14
N GLU A 39 3.80 1.57 -7.11
CA GLU A 39 2.61 1.21 -6.34
C GLU A 39 2.12 -0.20 -6.71
N ALA A 40 1.93 -0.47 -8.01
CA ALA A 40 1.48 -1.77 -8.49
C ALA A 40 2.44 -2.91 -8.08
N ARG A 41 3.76 -2.64 -8.09
CA ARG A 41 4.76 -3.62 -7.64
C ARG A 41 4.68 -3.89 -6.14
N LEU A 42 4.48 -2.86 -5.32
CA LEU A 42 4.34 -3.01 -3.87
C LEU A 42 3.05 -3.76 -3.51
N ASP A 43 1.95 -3.43 -4.18
CA ASP A 43 0.67 -4.12 -4.03
C ASP A 43 0.76 -5.60 -4.42
N ALA A 44 1.44 -5.92 -5.52
CA ALA A 44 1.70 -7.31 -5.93
C ALA A 44 2.53 -8.10 -4.91
N ARG A 45 3.35 -7.42 -4.10
CA ARG A 45 4.08 -7.99 -2.96
C ARG A 45 3.25 -7.99 -1.68
N GLY A 46 2.09 -7.36 -1.67
CA GLY A 46 1.27 -7.11 -0.48
C GLY A 46 2.03 -6.31 0.56
N LEU A 47 2.74 -5.28 0.11
CA LEU A 47 3.34 -4.22 0.92
C LEU A 47 2.43 -3.00 0.79
N GLN A 48 2.10 -2.37 1.92
CA GLN A 48 1.43 -1.08 1.90
C GLN A 48 2.42 0.01 1.51
N TRP A 49 1.91 1.17 1.09
CA TRP A 49 2.75 2.29 0.73
C TRP A 49 2.12 3.62 1.12
N GLU A 50 2.98 4.62 1.29
CA GLU A 50 2.61 5.99 1.61
C GLU A 50 3.44 6.94 0.75
N GLU A 51 2.79 7.91 0.11
CA GLU A 51 3.43 8.90 -0.74
C GLU A 51 3.87 10.13 0.07
N ILE A 52 5.04 10.68 -0.24
CA ILE A 52 5.56 11.93 0.33
C ILE A 52 6.09 12.78 -0.81
N GLY A 53 5.53 13.97 -0.99
CA GLY A 53 5.86 14.85 -2.10
C GLY A 53 4.58 15.37 -2.75
N GLY A 54 4.62 15.62 -4.07
CA GLY A 54 3.43 16.09 -4.78
C GLY A 54 3.26 17.62 -4.85
N GLY A 55 4.06 18.37 -4.08
CA GLY A 55 3.86 19.82 -3.92
C GLY A 55 2.56 20.14 -3.17
N VAL A 56 2.05 21.37 -3.31
CA VAL A 56 0.88 21.87 -2.56
C VAL A 56 -0.39 21.05 -2.81
N PHE A 57 -0.50 20.41 -3.98
CA PHE A 57 -1.69 19.64 -4.38
C PHE A 57 -1.53 18.12 -4.20
N GLY A 58 -0.36 17.65 -3.76
CA GLY A 58 -0.07 16.22 -3.75
C GLY A 58 0.06 15.63 -5.17
N VAL A 59 0.07 14.30 -5.24
CA VAL A 59 0.12 13.55 -6.50
C VAL A 59 -1.27 13.51 -7.14
N VAL A 60 -1.46 14.26 -8.22
CA VAL A 60 -2.73 14.29 -8.97
C VAL A 60 -2.77 13.22 -10.06
N VAL A 61 -1.69 13.10 -10.85
CA VAL A 61 -1.58 12.15 -11.96
C VAL A 61 -0.33 11.30 -11.74
N ARG A 62 -0.49 10.12 -11.14
CA ARG A 62 0.62 9.22 -10.71
C ARG A 62 1.65 8.94 -11.81
N SER A 63 1.20 8.77 -13.05
CA SER A 63 2.08 8.54 -14.20
C SER A 63 2.98 9.72 -14.57
N HIS A 64 2.83 10.89 -13.93
CA HIS A 64 3.71 12.05 -14.08
C HIS A 64 4.71 12.20 -12.92
N TRP A 65 4.78 11.23 -12.02
CA TRP A 65 5.67 11.23 -10.86
C TRP A 65 6.55 10.00 -10.88
N TYR A 66 7.71 10.13 -10.25
CA TYR A 66 8.71 9.09 -10.08
C TYR A 66 9.07 8.96 -8.61
N VAL A 67 9.49 7.76 -8.22
CA VAL A 67 10.03 7.51 -6.88
C VAL A 67 11.49 7.96 -6.87
N ASP A 68 11.76 9.05 -6.17
CA ASP A 68 13.11 9.58 -5.97
C ASP A 68 13.86 8.78 -4.89
N ASP A 69 13.22 8.57 -3.74
CA ASP A 69 13.74 7.72 -2.67
C ASP A 69 12.65 6.86 -2.03
N GLN A 70 13.06 5.83 -1.28
CA GLN A 70 12.17 4.96 -0.54
C GLN A 70 12.70 4.64 0.86
N ILE A 71 11.76 4.45 1.78
CA ILE A 71 12.05 4.03 3.16
C ILE A 71 11.09 2.90 3.55
N PRO A 72 11.59 1.74 4.01
CA PRO A 72 13.00 1.41 4.22
C PRO A 72 13.73 1.13 2.91
N ARG A 73 15.07 1.11 2.98
CA ARG A 73 15.94 0.74 1.87
C ARG A 73 15.63 -0.69 1.37
N PRO A 74 15.90 -0.98 0.09
CA PRO A 74 15.66 -2.29 -0.51
C PRO A 74 16.24 -3.46 0.32
N GLY A 75 15.54 -4.59 0.31
CA GLY A 75 15.92 -5.80 1.05
C GLY A 75 15.59 -5.80 2.55
N LYS A 76 15.30 -4.64 3.15
CA LYS A 76 14.78 -4.59 4.53
C LYS A 76 13.37 -5.18 4.59
N LYS A 77 12.99 -5.72 5.75
CA LYS A 77 11.63 -6.23 5.97
C LYS A 77 10.74 -5.12 6.51
N ALA A 78 9.60 -4.89 5.86
CA ALA A 78 8.57 -3.98 6.35
C ALA A 78 7.19 -4.45 5.91
N THR A 79 6.16 -3.85 6.50
CA THR A 79 4.76 -3.96 6.06
C THR A 79 4.35 -2.79 5.19
N THR A 80 4.99 -1.63 5.36
CA THR A 80 4.71 -0.37 4.69
C THR A 80 6.00 0.25 4.15
N VAL A 81 5.94 0.83 2.96
CA VAL A 81 7.05 1.53 2.30
C VAL A 81 6.65 2.98 2.04
N ARG A 82 7.44 3.93 2.54
CA ARG A 82 7.27 5.35 2.24
C ARG A 82 8.01 5.66 0.94
N LEU A 83 7.33 6.32 0.01
CA LEU A 83 7.84 6.72 -1.30
C LEU A 83 7.98 8.23 -1.32
N VAL A 84 9.20 8.72 -1.50
CA VAL A 84 9.47 10.13 -1.79
C VAL A 84 9.33 10.32 -3.29
N VAL A 85 8.48 11.26 -3.71
CA VAL A 85 8.09 11.39 -5.12
C VAL A 85 8.35 12.78 -5.69
N GLU A 86 8.90 12.79 -6.90
CA GLU A 86 9.22 13.99 -7.66
C GLU A 86 8.77 13.89 -9.12
N ARG A 87 8.62 15.03 -9.80
CA ARG A 87 8.21 15.06 -11.22
C ARG A 87 9.35 14.83 -12.18
N ASN A 88 10.56 15.20 -11.78
CA ASN A 88 11.74 15.16 -12.62
C ASN A 88 12.82 14.38 -11.87
N CYS A 89 12.85 13.07 -12.07
CA CYS A 89 14.04 12.29 -11.77
C CYS A 89 15.02 12.49 -12.92
N ASP A 90 15.92 13.46 -12.81
CA ASP A 90 17.02 13.52 -13.76
C ASP A 90 17.92 12.30 -13.51
N ASP A 91 18.36 11.63 -14.57
CA ASP A 91 19.09 10.34 -14.59
C ASP A 91 20.37 10.29 -13.71
N ARG A 92 20.70 11.35 -12.96
CA ARG A 92 21.86 11.48 -12.08
C ARG A 92 21.53 11.41 -10.59
N ASP A 93 20.26 11.52 -10.20
CA ASP A 93 19.86 11.64 -8.79
C ASP A 93 19.15 10.39 -8.23
N CYS A 94 18.83 9.39 -9.07
CA CYS A 94 18.08 8.18 -8.66
C CYS A 94 18.90 6.86 -8.55
N ASP A 95 20.25 6.90 -8.58
CA ASP A 95 21.12 5.71 -8.41
C ASP A 95 21.25 5.24 -6.92
#